data_AF-A0AAU0WYL4-F1
#
_entry.id   AF-A0AAU0WYL4-F1
#
_cell.length_a   1.000
_cell.length_b   1.000
_cell.length_c   1.000
_cell.angle_alpha   90.00
_cell.angle_beta   90.00
_cell.angle_gamma   90.00
#
_symmetry.space_group_name_H-M   'P 1'
#
loop_
_entity.id
_entity.type
_entity.pdbx_description
1 polymer ?
#
loop_
_entity_poly.entity_id
_entity_poly.type
_entity_poly.pdbx_seq_one_letter_code
_entity_poly.pdbx_strand_id
1 'polypeptide(L)'
;MPLNRRSFLERSAATGAGVALTGAVASPAVAAQQRKPKKQKRYAFTVMGTTDLHGHVFNWDYFKNADYADAAGNAQGLARVSTLVDQVRAERGRGNTLLIDAGDTIQGTPLTYYYAKVDPITAAGGPVHPMARAMNAIGYDAVALGNHEFNYGIETLRKFESQCEFPLLGANAVDAKTEKPAFPPYFMKRLRTPHGKDVKVAVLGLTNPGIAIWDKAYVQGVLKFPGLEEQAAKWVPKLRSMGADVVIVSAHSGASGQSSYGDQVPYVENAAANVAKQVPGVDAILVGHAHVEIEQQLVTNEKTGKTVVLSEPLCFAERLALFDFDLVWEKGRWTVESVKASLRNTNAVADDPEISKLLREQHETVVEYVNQVVGTAKQALTTVDARYKDAPIIDLINKVQADVVTKALASTEYAKLPVLSQASPFSRTSEIPAGDVTIRDLSSLYVYDNTLVAKLLTGAQVRAYLEYSAEYFVQTAAGAAVDVDKLTNAGNRPDYNYDYVSGLTYDIDIAQAAGSRIKNVKFDGKDLDDAAQFVFAVNNYRANGGGAFPHVASAKELWSESTEIRTRIAEWVTAKGVLDTADFASVDWKLTRDGTPVFAQ
;
A
#
# COMPACT_ATOMS: atom_id res chain seq x y z
N MET A 1 -30.37 -13.86 48.32
CA MET A 1 -29.84 -15.19 47.94
C MET A 1 -30.60 -16.24 48.74
N PRO A 2 -30.69 -17.54 48.35
CA PRO A 2 -30.20 -18.18 47.11
C PRO A 2 -31.28 -19.05 46.39
N LEU A 3 -30.89 -19.76 45.30
CA LEU A 3 -31.17 -21.19 44.92
C LEU A 3 -32.57 -21.85 45.15
N ASN A 4 -33.06 -22.83 44.36
CA ASN A 4 -32.69 -23.39 43.04
C ASN A 4 -33.87 -24.22 42.45
N ARG A 5 -33.79 -24.62 41.17
CA ARG A 5 -34.69 -25.59 40.52
C ARG A 5 -34.26 -27.04 40.81
N ARG A 6 -35.15 -27.91 41.35
CA ARG A 6 -35.22 -29.37 41.06
C ARG A 6 -36.35 -30.10 41.82
N SER A 7 -37.44 -30.37 41.12
CA SER A 7 -38.35 -31.51 41.33
C SER A 7 -38.87 -31.85 39.92
N PHE A 8 -38.41 -32.91 39.25
CA PHE A 8 -38.46 -34.34 39.57
C PHE A 8 -39.88 -34.93 39.42
N LEU A 9 -39.95 -36.03 38.68
CA LEU A 9 -41.17 -36.64 38.15
C LEU A 9 -41.67 -37.79 39.06
N GLU A 10 -42.79 -38.38 38.63
CA GLU A 10 -43.28 -39.75 38.95
C GLU A 10 -44.19 -39.86 40.18
N ARG A 11 -45.49 -40.17 40.00
CA ARG A 11 -46.19 -41.50 39.92
C ARG A 11 -46.77 -41.86 41.31
N SER A 12 -47.97 -42.44 41.48
CA SER A 12 -48.69 -43.49 40.73
C SER A 12 -50.23 -43.24 40.78
N ALA A 13 -51.06 -43.62 39.80
CA ALA A 13 -51.68 -44.95 39.56
C ALA A 13 -52.49 -45.51 40.77
N ALA A 14 -53.67 -46.14 40.62
CA ALA A 14 -54.53 -46.47 39.46
C ALA A 14 -56.04 -46.31 39.89
N THR A 15 -57.13 -46.92 39.37
CA THR A 15 -57.39 -48.05 38.44
C THR A 15 -58.85 -47.97 37.92
N GLY A 16 -59.18 -48.60 36.77
CA GLY A 16 -60.58 -48.92 36.39
C GLY A 16 -60.90 -48.80 34.89
N ALA A 17 -61.66 -49.75 34.33
CA ALA A 17 -62.09 -49.78 32.94
C ALA A 17 -63.59 -50.10 32.80
N GLY A 18 -64.27 -49.55 31.78
CA GLY A 18 -65.72 -49.73 31.59
C GLY A 18 -66.27 -49.19 30.26
N VAL A 19 -66.40 -50.10 29.29
CA VAL A 19 -67.19 -50.12 28.03
C VAL A 19 -67.95 -48.85 27.56
N ALA A 20 -67.83 -48.57 26.26
CA ALA A 20 -68.44 -47.44 25.55
C ALA A 20 -69.97 -47.54 25.34
N LEU A 21 -70.58 -46.39 24.98
CA LEU A 21 -71.66 -46.32 23.99
C LEU A 21 -71.69 -44.96 23.27
N THR A 22 -72.40 -44.86 22.15
CA THR A 22 -72.21 -43.83 21.11
C THR A 22 -73.10 -42.59 21.25
N GLY A 23 -72.53 -41.40 21.01
CA GLY A 23 -73.28 -40.15 20.82
C GLY A 23 -72.54 -39.19 19.89
N ALA A 24 -72.86 -39.21 18.59
CA ALA A 24 -72.16 -38.41 17.58
C ALA A 24 -72.74 -37.00 17.48
N VAL A 25 -71.97 -35.98 17.87
CA VAL A 25 -72.28 -34.56 17.64
C VAL A 25 -71.22 -33.97 16.71
N ALA A 26 -71.55 -33.81 15.44
CA ALA A 26 -70.62 -33.41 14.39
C ALA A 26 -70.31 -31.89 14.44
N SER A 27 -69.38 -31.49 15.30
CA SER A 27 -68.73 -30.18 15.17
C SER A 27 -67.75 -30.22 13.99
N PRO A 28 -67.78 -29.25 13.05
CA PRO A 28 -66.81 -29.20 11.95
C PRO A 28 -65.44 -28.85 12.51
N ALA A 29 -64.60 -29.86 12.74
CA ALA A 29 -63.21 -29.68 13.11
C ALA A 29 -62.49 -28.95 11.96
N VAL A 30 -62.27 -27.64 12.12
CA VAL A 30 -61.48 -26.84 11.19
C VAL A 30 -60.06 -27.40 11.23
N ALA A 31 -59.73 -28.22 10.22
CA ALA A 31 -58.43 -28.82 10.07
C ALA A 31 -57.39 -27.72 9.83
N ALA A 32 -56.81 -27.22 10.92
CA ALA A 32 -55.75 -26.23 10.90
C ALA A 32 -54.54 -26.84 10.20
N GLN A 33 -54.46 -26.66 8.88
CA GLN A 33 -53.29 -27.01 8.10
C GLN A 33 -52.09 -26.29 8.70
N GLN A 34 -51.26 -27.05 9.42
CA GLN A 34 -49.93 -26.62 9.79
C GLN A 34 -49.18 -26.33 8.49
N ARG A 35 -49.18 -25.06 8.08
CA ARG A 35 -48.40 -24.58 6.95
C ARG A 35 -46.94 -24.91 7.25
N LYS A 36 -46.43 -25.99 6.64
CA LYS A 36 -45.01 -26.35 6.69
C LYS A 36 -44.22 -25.06 6.44
N PRO A 37 -43.29 -24.67 7.31
CA PRO A 37 -42.58 -23.40 7.16
C PRO A 37 -41.94 -23.38 5.77
N LYS A 38 -42.25 -22.35 4.98
CA LYS A 38 -41.70 -22.22 3.62
C LYS A 38 -40.19 -22.21 3.75
N LYS A 39 -39.50 -23.20 3.16
CA LYS A 39 -38.03 -23.23 3.12
C LYS A 39 -37.55 -21.87 2.61
N GLN A 40 -36.78 -21.19 3.45
CA GLN A 40 -36.29 -19.85 3.17
C GLN A 40 -35.32 -19.92 1.99
N LYS A 41 -35.48 -19.03 1.00
CA LYS A 41 -34.57 -19.02 -0.15
C LYS A 41 -33.21 -18.54 0.32
N ARG A 42 -32.17 -19.31 0.01
CA ARG A 42 -30.76 -19.01 0.29
C ARG A 42 -29.97 -19.03 -1.01
N TYR A 43 -28.93 -18.23 -1.07
CA TYR A 43 -28.01 -18.12 -2.19
C TYR A 43 -26.65 -17.67 -1.65
N ALA A 44 -25.57 -18.25 -2.17
CA ALA A 44 -24.21 -17.91 -1.77
C ALA A 44 -23.38 -17.50 -2.99
N PHE A 45 -22.39 -16.64 -2.78
CA PHE A 45 -21.48 -16.16 -3.81
C PHE A 45 -20.15 -15.72 -3.17
N THR A 46 -19.10 -15.63 -3.98
CA THR A 46 -17.74 -15.29 -3.52
C THR A 46 -17.27 -14.00 -4.16
N VAL A 47 -16.60 -13.14 -3.41
CA VAL A 47 -15.83 -12.01 -3.95
C VAL A 47 -14.35 -12.26 -3.70
N MET A 48 -13.60 -12.39 -4.78
CA MET A 48 -12.14 -12.49 -4.76
C MET A 48 -11.52 -11.10 -4.76
N GLY A 49 -10.43 -10.92 -4.02
CA GLY A 49 -9.74 -9.63 -3.86
C GLY A 49 -8.22 -9.75 -3.96
N THR A 50 -7.60 -8.84 -4.69
CA THR A 50 -6.15 -8.56 -4.62
C THR A 50 -5.91 -7.10 -4.22
N THR A 51 -4.66 -6.76 -3.93
CA THR A 51 -4.24 -5.40 -3.65
C THR A 51 -2.73 -5.25 -3.85
N ASP A 52 -2.25 -4.00 -3.94
CA ASP A 52 -0.84 -3.62 -3.84
C ASP A 52 0.03 -4.48 -4.79
N LEU A 53 -0.48 -4.66 -6.02
CA LEU A 53 0.08 -5.56 -7.03
C LEU A 53 1.44 -5.08 -7.54
N HIS A 54 1.68 -3.77 -7.54
CA HIS A 54 2.96 -3.12 -7.84
C HIS A 54 3.69 -3.58 -9.11
N GLY A 55 2.95 -3.94 -10.16
CA GLY A 55 3.53 -4.47 -11.41
C GLY A 55 3.98 -5.94 -11.39
N HIS A 56 3.72 -6.69 -10.31
CA HIS A 56 4.10 -8.10 -10.21
C HIS A 56 3.17 -8.99 -11.06
N VAL A 57 3.56 -9.24 -12.32
CA VAL A 57 2.88 -10.21 -13.20
C VAL A 57 3.40 -11.63 -13.00
N PHE A 58 4.70 -11.79 -12.75
CA PHE A 58 5.43 -13.05 -12.67
C PHE A 58 6.06 -13.21 -11.28
N ASN A 59 6.43 -14.44 -10.90
CA ASN A 59 7.29 -14.70 -9.73
C ASN A 59 8.76 -14.35 -10.03
N TRP A 60 9.06 -13.09 -10.35
CA TRP A 60 10.39 -12.66 -10.82
C TRP A 60 10.87 -11.37 -10.17
N ASP A 61 12.07 -11.44 -9.57
CA ASP A 61 12.78 -10.29 -9.03
C ASP A 61 13.68 -9.67 -10.12
N TYR A 62 13.22 -8.57 -10.72
CA TYR A 62 13.96 -7.81 -11.73
C TYR A 62 15.24 -7.17 -11.20
N PHE A 63 15.36 -6.95 -9.88
CA PHE A 63 16.55 -6.37 -9.27
C PHE A 63 17.67 -7.42 -9.14
N LYS A 64 17.30 -8.64 -8.75
CA LYS A 64 18.21 -9.81 -8.65
C LYS A 64 18.40 -10.57 -9.98
N ASN A 65 17.53 -10.35 -10.97
CA ASN A 65 17.49 -11.09 -12.23
C ASN A 65 17.31 -12.62 -12.02
N ALA A 66 16.36 -12.98 -11.17
CA ALA A 66 16.05 -14.37 -10.80
C ALA A 66 14.57 -14.54 -10.41
N ASP A 67 14.11 -15.78 -10.29
CA ASP A 67 12.81 -16.09 -9.68
C ASP A 67 12.74 -15.50 -8.26
N TYR A 68 11.59 -14.92 -7.89
CA TYR A 68 11.38 -14.42 -6.53
C TYR A 68 11.35 -15.58 -5.51
N ALA A 69 12.03 -15.38 -4.39
CA ALA A 69 11.96 -16.22 -3.21
C ALA A 69 12.34 -15.42 -1.95
N ASP A 70 11.72 -15.76 -0.82
CA ASP A 70 12.03 -15.20 0.50
C ASP A 70 12.11 -16.27 1.60
N ALA A 71 12.41 -15.85 2.82
CA ALA A 71 12.54 -16.73 3.98
C ALA A 71 11.19 -17.27 4.52
N ALA A 72 10.05 -16.73 4.07
CA ALA A 72 8.72 -17.23 4.40
C ALA A 72 8.21 -18.28 3.38
N GLY A 73 8.86 -18.39 2.22
CA GLY A 73 8.44 -19.26 1.13
C GLY A 73 7.25 -18.71 0.35
N ASN A 74 7.09 -17.38 0.28
CA ASN A 74 6.09 -16.76 -0.59
C ASN A 74 6.43 -16.97 -2.07
N ALA A 75 5.42 -16.78 -2.92
CA ALA A 75 5.58 -16.60 -4.36
C ALA A 75 4.68 -15.43 -4.80
N GLN A 76 5.07 -14.75 -5.86
CA GLN A 76 4.45 -13.52 -6.36
C GLN A 76 3.85 -13.70 -7.75
N GLY A 77 3.11 -12.69 -8.22
CA GLY A 77 2.74 -12.55 -9.63
C GLY A 77 1.27 -12.85 -9.96
N LEU A 78 0.65 -11.95 -10.74
CA LEU A 78 -0.71 -12.12 -11.26
C LEU A 78 -0.93 -13.43 -12.04
N ALA A 79 0.09 -14.01 -12.66
CA ALA A 79 -0.02 -15.33 -13.31
C ALA A 79 -0.46 -16.43 -12.31
N ARG A 80 -0.04 -16.37 -11.04
CA ARG A 80 -0.47 -17.33 -10.01
C ARG A 80 -1.84 -16.99 -9.42
N VAL A 81 -2.15 -15.69 -9.31
CA VAL A 81 -3.51 -15.23 -8.98
C VAL A 81 -4.51 -15.73 -10.02
N SER A 82 -4.19 -15.73 -11.32
CA SER A 82 -5.05 -16.28 -12.37
C SER A 82 -5.41 -17.75 -12.11
N THR A 83 -4.40 -18.59 -11.81
CA THR A 83 -4.60 -20.00 -11.44
C THR A 83 -5.52 -20.16 -10.22
N LEU A 84 -5.34 -19.35 -9.16
CA LEU A 84 -6.23 -19.37 -7.99
C LEU A 84 -7.65 -18.90 -8.31
N VAL A 85 -7.79 -17.83 -9.11
CA VAL A 85 -9.05 -17.23 -9.52
C VAL A 85 -9.88 -18.24 -10.32
N ASP A 86 -9.26 -18.97 -11.26
CA ASP A 86 -9.97 -19.96 -12.07
C ASP A 86 -10.28 -21.26 -11.30
N GLN A 87 -9.48 -21.64 -10.30
CA GLN A 87 -9.88 -22.66 -9.32
C GLN A 87 -11.15 -22.24 -8.55
N VAL A 88 -11.20 -21.01 -8.02
CA VAL A 88 -12.40 -20.50 -7.30
C VAL A 88 -13.61 -20.41 -8.24
N ARG A 89 -13.42 -19.98 -9.50
CA ARG A 89 -14.48 -19.95 -10.52
C ARG A 89 -14.97 -21.36 -10.90
N ALA A 90 -14.13 -22.38 -10.82
CA ALA A 90 -14.54 -23.78 -11.00
C ALA A 90 -15.31 -24.30 -9.77
N GLU A 91 -14.83 -24.03 -8.54
CA GLU A 91 -15.48 -24.46 -7.29
C GLU A 91 -16.85 -23.80 -7.05
N ARG A 92 -16.94 -22.48 -7.28
CA ARG A 92 -18.11 -21.64 -6.95
C ARG A 92 -19.00 -21.38 -8.17
N GLY A 93 -18.48 -21.60 -9.38
CA GLY A 93 -19.09 -21.24 -10.65
C GLY A 93 -18.90 -19.76 -10.98
N ARG A 94 -18.27 -19.43 -12.12
CA ARG A 94 -17.94 -18.05 -12.54
C ARG A 94 -19.10 -17.04 -12.43
N GLY A 95 -20.34 -17.48 -12.66
CA GLY A 95 -21.56 -16.66 -12.52
C GLY A 95 -21.94 -16.25 -11.09
N ASN A 96 -21.36 -16.90 -10.08
CA ASN A 96 -21.50 -16.63 -8.65
C ASN A 96 -20.20 -16.02 -8.05
N THR A 97 -19.31 -15.47 -8.89
CA THR A 97 -18.04 -14.89 -8.45
C THR A 97 -17.88 -13.43 -8.88
N LEU A 98 -17.19 -12.64 -8.06
CA LEU A 98 -16.59 -11.36 -8.42
C LEU A 98 -15.07 -11.45 -8.27
N LEU A 99 -14.34 -10.65 -9.04
CA LEU A 99 -12.92 -10.36 -8.80
C LEU A 99 -12.72 -8.84 -8.74
N ILE A 100 -12.14 -8.34 -7.65
CA ILE A 100 -11.86 -6.91 -7.47
C ILE A 100 -10.43 -6.69 -6.98
N ASP A 101 -9.97 -5.45 -7.10
CA ASP A 101 -8.67 -5.01 -6.57
C ASP A 101 -8.80 -3.75 -5.72
N ALA A 102 -7.86 -3.54 -4.78
CA ALA A 102 -7.82 -2.39 -3.88
C ALA A 102 -6.68 -1.38 -4.15
N GLY A 103 -6.04 -1.40 -5.32
CA GLY A 103 -5.19 -0.32 -5.83
C GLY A 103 -3.70 -0.60 -5.75
N ASP A 104 -2.90 0.40 -6.15
CA ASP A 104 -1.44 0.35 -6.28
C ASP A 104 -0.98 -0.78 -7.21
N THR A 105 -1.46 -0.67 -8.44
CA THR A 105 -1.29 -1.67 -9.49
C THR A 105 -0.15 -1.33 -10.47
N ILE A 106 0.08 -0.05 -10.76
CA ILE A 106 0.94 0.36 -11.89
C ILE A 106 2.36 0.86 -11.56
N GLN A 107 2.75 1.03 -10.29
CA GLN A 107 4.12 1.43 -9.91
C GLN A 107 4.80 0.28 -9.15
N GLY A 108 6.10 0.06 -9.32
CA GLY A 108 6.86 -0.83 -8.43
C GLY A 108 7.98 -1.54 -9.17
N THR A 109 7.64 -2.63 -9.87
CA THR A 109 8.62 -3.35 -10.70
C THR A 109 9.12 -2.52 -11.89
N PRO A 110 10.36 -2.77 -12.36
CA PRO A 110 10.85 -2.24 -13.64
C PRO A 110 9.95 -2.56 -14.85
N LEU A 111 9.12 -3.61 -14.78
CA LEU A 111 8.15 -3.95 -15.82
C LEU A 111 7.15 -2.81 -16.07
N THR A 112 6.56 -2.21 -15.04
CA THR A 112 5.63 -1.10 -15.25
C THR A 112 6.35 0.22 -15.46
N TYR A 113 7.49 0.44 -14.79
CA TYR A 113 8.33 1.63 -15.04
C TYR A 113 8.72 1.77 -16.52
N TYR A 114 9.17 0.68 -17.16
CA TYR A 114 9.54 0.68 -18.58
C TYR A 114 8.38 1.16 -19.47
N TYR A 115 7.18 0.63 -19.26
CA TYR A 115 5.99 1.01 -20.03
C TYR A 115 5.32 2.31 -19.55
N ALA A 116 5.85 2.96 -18.50
CA ALA A 116 5.46 4.30 -18.07
C ALA A 116 6.45 5.40 -18.53
N LYS A 117 7.71 5.05 -18.80
CA LYS A 117 8.81 6.03 -18.99
C LYS A 117 9.75 5.76 -20.17
N VAL A 118 10.01 4.50 -20.54
CA VAL A 118 11.02 4.13 -21.56
C VAL A 118 10.35 3.87 -22.92
N ASP A 119 9.33 3.01 -22.95
CA ASP A 119 8.37 2.88 -24.05
C ASP A 119 6.96 3.20 -23.54
N PRO A 120 6.65 4.49 -23.32
CA PRO A 120 5.50 4.90 -22.52
C PRO A 120 4.18 4.60 -23.25
N ILE A 121 3.21 4.03 -22.54
CA ILE A 121 1.86 3.76 -23.08
C ILE A 121 1.16 4.99 -23.66
N THR A 122 1.56 6.21 -23.28
CA THR A 122 1.04 7.49 -23.79
C THR A 122 1.56 7.85 -25.18
N ALA A 123 2.59 7.18 -25.69
CA ALA A 123 3.14 7.42 -27.03
C ALA A 123 2.10 7.19 -28.14
N ALA A 124 2.30 7.87 -29.28
CA ALA A 124 1.44 7.72 -30.45
C ALA A 124 1.62 6.34 -31.09
N GLY A 125 0.65 5.44 -30.86
CA GLY A 125 0.77 4.03 -31.22
C GLY A 125 1.53 3.18 -30.17
N GLY A 126 1.76 3.73 -28.98
CA GLY A 126 2.47 3.07 -27.88
C GLY A 126 1.75 1.82 -27.32
N PRO A 127 2.47 1.04 -26.50
CA PRO A 127 2.05 -0.29 -26.06
C PRO A 127 0.83 -0.30 -25.13
N VAL A 128 0.33 -1.50 -24.84
CA VAL A 128 -0.67 -1.74 -23.80
C VAL A 128 0.04 -2.04 -22.48
N HIS A 129 -0.34 -1.35 -21.40
CA HIS A 129 0.26 -1.51 -20.09
C HIS A 129 0.21 -2.98 -19.63
N PRO A 130 1.31 -3.59 -19.16
CA PRO A 130 1.33 -5.03 -18.87
C PRO A 130 0.29 -5.44 -17.83
N MET A 131 0.04 -4.59 -16.82
CA MET A 131 -1.01 -4.84 -15.82
C MET A 131 -2.42 -4.77 -16.41
N ALA A 132 -2.68 -3.86 -17.38
CA ALA A 132 -3.98 -3.82 -18.06
C ALA A 132 -4.22 -5.10 -18.86
N ARG A 133 -3.20 -5.56 -19.62
CA ARG A 133 -3.27 -6.83 -20.37
C ARG A 133 -3.55 -8.03 -19.44
N ALA A 134 -2.82 -8.12 -18.34
CA ALA A 134 -2.98 -9.20 -17.37
C ALA A 134 -4.37 -9.16 -16.70
N MET A 135 -4.78 -8.02 -16.15
CA MET A 135 -6.04 -7.90 -15.41
C MET A 135 -7.29 -8.00 -16.32
N ASN A 136 -7.21 -7.56 -17.58
CA ASN A 136 -8.25 -7.82 -18.58
C ASN A 136 -8.39 -9.32 -18.87
N ALA A 137 -7.26 -10.01 -19.13
CA ALA A 137 -7.25 -11.44 -19.45
C ALA A 137 -7.74 -12.31 -18.27
N ILE A 138 -7.32 -12.00 -17.05
CA ILE A 138 -7.83 -12.63 -15.82
C ILE A 138 -9.32 -12.29 -15.65
N GLY A 139 -9.76 -11.11 -16.05
CA GLY A 139 -11.15 -10.67 -16.00
C GLY A 139 -11.56 -10.16 -14.62
N TYR A 140 -10.94 -9.06 -14.19
CA TYR A 140 -11.39 -8.25 -13.05
C TYR A 140 -12.76 -7.59 -13.35
N ASP A 141 -13.59 -7.40 -12.32
CA ASP A 141 -14.88 -6.71 -12.40
C ASP A 141 -14.75 -5.19 -12.14
N ALA A 142 -13.85 -4.79 -11.23
CA ALA A 142 -13.56 -3.40 -10.86
C ALA A 142 -12.26 -3.31 -10.03
N VAL A 143 -11.58 -2.17 -10.08
CA VAL A 143 -10.33 -1.90 -9.36
C VAL A 143 -10.46 -0.57 -8.65
N ALA A 144 -10.12 -0.46 -7.35
CA ALA A 144 -10.01 0.85 -6.70
C ALA A 144 -8.70 1.53 -7.10
N LEU A 145 -8.69 2.87 -7.12
CA LEU A 145 -7.44 3.63 -7.24
C LEU A 145 -6.68 3.59 -5.91
N GLY A 146 -5.38 3.31 -5.96
CA GLY A 146 -4.45 3.64 -4.88
C GLY A 146 -3.72 4.95 -5.12
N ASN A 147 -2.66 5.20 -4.35
CA ASN A 147 -1.80 6.39 -4.50
C ASN A 147 -0.82 6.25 -5.67
N HIS A 148 -0.25 5.07 -5.89
CA HIS A 148 0.73 4.83 -6.93
C HIS A 148 0.15 4.90 -8.36
N GLU A 149 -1.18 4.83 -8.52
CA GLU A 149 -1.86 5.20 -9.76
C GLU A 149 -1.59 6.66 -10.21
N PHE A 150 -1.19 7.56 -9.31
CA PHE A 150 -0.97 8.98 -9.60
C PHE A 150 0.50 9.35 -9.88
N ASN A 151 1.46 8.49 -9.57
CA ASN A 151 2.92 8.76 -9.62
C ASN A 151 3.44 9.10 -11.02
N TYR A 152 2.77 8.63 -12.08
CA TYR A 152 3.12 8.92 -13.48
C TYR A 152 2.24 10.01 -14.10
N GLY A 153 1.47 10.74 -13.29
CA GLY A 153 0.60 11.84 -13.70
C GLY A 153 -0.75 11.40 -14.29
N ILE A 154 -1.68 12.36 -14.30
CA ILE A 154 -3.08 12.13 -14.71
C ILE A 154 -3.20 11.64 -16.16
N GLU A 155 -2.32 12.05 -17.07
CA GLU A 155 -2.34 11.58 -18.46
C GLU A 155 -2.08 10.06 -18.55
N THR A 156 -1.03 9.57 -17.89
CA THR A 156 -0.69 8.14 -17.83
C THR A 156 -1.81 7.35 -17.16
N LEU A 157 -2.39 7.86 -16.07
CA LEU A 157 -3.52 7.22 -15.39
C LEU A 157 -4.77 7.11 -16.29
N ARG A 158 -5.11 8.17 -17.05
CA ARG A 158 -6.21 8.12 -18.03
C ARG A 158 -5.90 7.23 -19.23
N LYS A 159 -4.63 7.13 -19.63
CA LYS A 159 -4.21 6.20 -20.67
C LYS A 159 -4.34 4.74 -20.21
N PHE A 160 -3.93 4.44 -18.97
CA PHE A 160 -4.16 3.15 -18.33
C PHE A 160 -5.66 2.83 -18.19
N GLU A 161 -6.47 3.77 -17.67
CA GLU A 161 -7.95 3.63 -17.61
C GLU A 161 -8.55 3.29 -18.98
N SER A 162 -8.06 3.92 -20.07
CA SER A 162 -8.52 3.64 -21.44
C SER A 162 -8.09 2.27 -22.01
N GLN A 163 -7.20 1.55 -21.33
CA GLN A 163 -6.72 0.21 -21.69
C GLN A 163 -7.36 -0.90 -20.83
N CYS A 164 -8.12 -0.56 -19.79
CA CYS A 164 -8.80 -1.51 -18.91
C CYS A 164 -10.22 -1.86 -19.40
N GLU A 165 -10.61 -3.13 -19.30
CA GLU A 165 -11.98 -3.60 -19.56
C GLU A 165 -12.90 -3.47 -18.33
N PHE A 166 -12.34 -3.04 -17.20
CA PHE A 166 -13.00 -2.80 -15.92
C PHE A 166 -12.87 -1.32 -15.50
N PRO A 167 -13.82 -0.77 -14.73
CA PRO A 167 -13.73 0.59 -14.24
C PRO A 167 -12.68 0.71 -13.11
N LEU A 168 -11.86 1.77 -13.19
CA LEU A 168 -11.12 2.28 -12.03
C LEU A 168 -12.08 3.06 -11.13
N LEU A 169 -12.05 2.80 -9.82
CA LEU A 169 -13.02 3.32 -8.87
C LEU A 169 -12.38 4.31 -7.88
N GLY A 170 -12.98 5.49 -7.73
CA GLY A 170 -12.47 6.54 -6.84
C GLY A 170 -13.56 7.51 -6.40
N ALA A 171 -14.42 7.09 -5.47
CA ALA A 171 -15.56 7.90 -5.01
C ALA A 171 -15.14 9.16 -4.22
N ASN A 172 -13.92 9.19 -3.71
CA ASN A 172 -13.28 10.34 -3.07
C ASN A 172 -12.17 11.00 -3.89
N ALA A 173 -11.79 10.48 -5.07
CA ALA A 173 -10.98 11.23 -6.03
C ALA A 173 -11.90 12.21 -6.78
N VAL A 174 -12.04 13.45 -6.31
CA VAL A 174 -13.01 14.43 -6.86
C VAL A 174 -12.32 15.57 -7.59
N ASP A 175 -12.95 16.08 -8.65
CA ASP A 175 -12.51 17.29 -9.35
C ASP A 175 -12.48 18.49 -8.38
N ALA A 176 -11.37 19.22 -8.36
CA ALA A 176 -11.09 20.23 -7.33
C ALA A 176 -12.07 21.43 -7.36
N LYS A 177 -12.75 21.67 -8.49
CA LYS A 177 -13.61 22.84 -8.73
C LYS A 177 -15.10 22.54 -8.55
N THR A 178 -15.52 21.32 -8.89
CA THR A 178 -16.93 20.89 -8.91
C THR A 178 -17.28 19.84 -7.87
N GLU A 179 -16.28 19.23 -7.23
CA GLU A 179 -16.40 18.24 -6.14
C GLU A 179 -17.24 16.99 -6.50
N LYS A 180 -17.34 16.74 -7.81
CA LYS A 180 -17.85 15.49 -8.40
C LYS A 180 -16.71 14.48 -8.48
N PRO A 181 -16.95 13.17 -8.30
CA PRO A 181 -15.95 12.14 -8.57
C PRO A 181 -15.39 12.30 -9.99
N ALA A 182 -14.06 12.34 -10.10
CA ALA A 182 -13.35 12.36 -11.37
C ALA A 182 -13.29 10.97 -12.00
N PHE A 183 -13.48 9.92 -11.20
CA PHE A 183 -13.57 8.53 -11.62
C PHE A 183 -14.93 7.94 -11.22
N PRO A 184 -15.38 6.83 -11.84
CA PRO A 184 -16.54 6.09 -11.38
C PRO A 184 -16.51 5.85 -9.85
N PRO A 185 -17.54 6.27 -9.09
CA PRO A 185 -17.51 6.08 -7.63
C PRO A 185 -17.74 4.61 -7.22
N TYR A 186 -18.45 3.83 -8.02
CA TYR A 186 -18.81 2.45 -7.69
C TYR A 186 -19.03 1.60 -8.94
N PHE A 187 -18.91 0.28 -8.76
CA PHE A 187 -19.40 -0.75 -9.67
C PHE A 187 -20.61 -1.48 -9.07
N MET A 188 -21.44 -2.13 -9.89
CA MET A 188 -22.71 -2.77 -9.47
C MET A 188 -23.01 -4.03 -10.31
N LYS A 189 -22.61 -5.20 -9.82
CA LYS A 189 -22.88 -6.48 -10.50
C LYS A 189 -24.28 -7.01 -10.16
N ARG A 190 -24.90 -7.72 -11.12
CA ARG A 190 -26.14 -8.49 -10.91
C ARG A 190 -25.83 -9.98 -11.04
N LEU A 191 -25.86 -10.70 -9.91
CA LEU A 191 -25.68 -12.15 -9.89
C LEU A 191 -27.04 -12.84 -10.09
N ARG A 192 -27.10 -13.81 -11.00
CA ARG A 192 -28.35 -14.49 -11.36
C ARG A 192 -28.61 -15.65 -10.40
N THR A 193 -29.65 -15.54 -9.57
CA THR A 193 -30.00 -16.62 -8.64
C THR A 193 -30.98 -17.63 -9.26
N PRO A 194 -30.95 -18.91 -8.87
CA PRO A 194 -31.96 -19.91 -9.28
C PRO A 194 -33.37 -19.61 -8.74
N HIS A 195 -33.53 -18.53 -7.97
CA HIS A 195 -34.77 -18.14 -7.30
C HIS A 195 -35.58 -17.07 -8.05
N GLY A 196 -35.15 -16.66 -9.24
CA GLY A 196 -35.83 -15.68 -10.10
C GLY A 196 -35.71 -14.22 -9.67
N LYS A 197 -34.80 -13.91 -8.75
CA LYS A 197 -34.47 -12.54 -8.31
C LYS A 197 -32.96 -12.41 -8.15
N ASP A 198 -32.36 -11.58 -8.99
CA ASP A 198 -30.93 -11.27 -8.94
C ASP A 198 -30.51 -10.75 -7.55
N VAL A 199 -29.24 -10.94 -7.21
CA VAL A 199 -28.56 -10.20 -6.15
C VAL A 199 -27.84 -9.01 -6.78
N LYS A 200 -28.02 -7.82 -6.23
CA LYS A 200 -27.20 -6.64 -6.56
C LYS A 200 -26.04 -6.50 -5.58
N VAL A 201 -24.82 -6.69 -6.08
CA VAL A 201 -23.58 -6.48 -5.32
C VAL A 201 -22.97 -5.16 -5.78
N ALA A 202 -22.88 -4.19 -4.87
CA ALA A 202 -22.19 -2.93 -5.11
C ALA A 202 -20.76 -2.99 -4.57
N VAL A 203 -19.82 -2.41 -5.31
CA VAL A 203 -18.42 -2.21 -4.90
C VAL A 203 -18.15 -0.71 -4.94
N LEU A 204 -17.93 -0.10 -3.78
CA LEU A 204 -17.54 1.31 -3.64
C LEU A 204 -16.01 1.40 -3.65
N GLY A 205 -15.41 2.17 -4.55
CA GLY A 205 -13.96 2.41 -4.51
C GLY A 205 -13.62 3.66 -3.71
N LEU A 206 -12.63 3.55 -2.82
CA LEU A 206 -12.07 4.66 -2.05
C LEU A 206 -10.54 4.60 -2.10
N THR A 207 -9.92 5.77 -2.21
CA THR A 207 -8.47 5.96 -2.36
C THR A 207 -7.88 6.78 -1.21
N ASN A 208 -6.55 6.82 -1.10
CA ASN A 208 -5.87 7.41 0.05
C ASN A 208 -5.87 8.96 0.00
N PRO A 209 -6.30 9.67 1.07
CA PRO A 209 -6.23 11.14 1.11
C PRO A 209 -4.81 11.72 1.06
N GLY A 210 -3.78 10.91 1.40
CA GLY A 210 -2.36 11.29 1.33
C GLY A 210 -1.87 11.66 -0.08
N ILE A 211 -2.58 11.27 -1.14
CA ILE A 211 -2.29 11.65 -2.55
C ILE A 211 -2.25 13.17 -2.73
N ALA A 212 -3.03 13.92 -1.94
CA ALA A 212 -3.01 15.39 -1.94
C ALA A 212 -1.64 15.98 -1.50
N ILE A 213 -0.83 15.18 -0.80
CA ILE A 213 0.51 15.50 -0.30
C ILE A 213 1.56 14.88 -1.22
N TRP A 214 1.55 13.56 -1.38
CA TRP A 214 2.63 12.82 -2.05
C TRP A 214 2.73 13.19 -3.54
N ASP A 215 1.62 13.06 -4.28
CA ASP A 215 1.49 13.32 -5.72
C ASP A 215 1.10 14.76 -6.05
N LYS A 216 1.27 15.69 -5.10
CA LYS A 216 0.85 17.10 -5.18
C LYS A 216 1.18 17.78 -6.51
N ALA A 217 2.35 17.49 -7.10
CA ALA A 217 2.77 18.04 -8.40
C ALA A 217 1.82 17.69 -9.56
N TYR A 218 1.14 16.54 -9.52
CA TYR A 218 0.20 16.07 -10.53
C TYR A 218 -1.27 16.38 -10.21
N VAL A 219 -1.61 16.54 -8.92
CA VAL A 219 -3.01 16.63 -8.47
C VAL A 219 -3.43 18.02 -7.98
N GLN A 220 -2.50 18.90 -7.58
CA GLN A 220 -2.83 20.18 -6.96
C GLN A 220 -3.67 21.08 -7.89
N GLY A 221 -4.88 21.45 -7.45
CA GLY A 221 -5.81 22.28 -8.22
C GLY A 221 -6.55 21.55 -9.34
N VAL A 222 -6.24 20.27 -9.58
CA VAL A 222 -6.95 19.36 -10.50
C VAL A 222 -7.90 18.47 -9.72
N LEU A 223 -7.41 17.82 -8.65
CA LEU A 223 -8.18 16.93 -7.79
C LEU A 223 -8.15 17.37 -6.31
N LYS A 224 -9.11 16.84 -5.54
CA LYS A 224 -9.14 16.82 -4.08
C LYS A 224 -9.41 15.38 -3.64
N PHE A 225 -8.95 15.03 -2.44
CA PHE A 225 -9.16 13.70 -1.86
C PHE A 225 -9.78 13.82 -0.44
N PRO A 226 -11.11 13.97 -0.33
CA PRO A 226 -11.80 13.89 0.95
C PRO A 226 -11.63 12.52 1.62
N GLY A 227 -11.81 12.46 2.94
CA GLY A 227 -11.68 11.24 3.72
C GLY A 227 -12.65 10.12 3.32
N LEU A 228 -12.25 8.90 3.69
CA LEU A 228 -12.97 7.68 3.35
C LEU A 228 -14.30 7.60 4.10
N GLU A 229 -14.32 7.98 5.38
CA GLU A 229 -15.51 8.00 6.21
C GLU A 229 -16.60 8.92 5.64
N GLU A 230 -16.25 10.13 5.19
CA GLU A 230 -17.20 11.10 4.64
C GLU A 230 -17.81 10.62 3.31
N GLN A 231 -16.97 10.14 2.38
CA GLN A 231 -17.49 9.68 1.09
C GLN A 231 -18.21 8.33 1.21
N ALA A 232 -17.78 7.43 2.11
CA ALA A 232 -18.55 6.23 2.43
C ALA A 232 -19.91 6.58 3.05
N ALA A 233 -19.98 7.50 4.02
CA ALA A 233 -21.23 7.97 4.62
C ALA A 233 -22.20 8.60 3.58
N LYS A 234 -21.66 9.23 2.53
CA LYS A 234 -22.41 9.81 1.40
C LYS A 234 -22.87 8.74 0.39
N TRP A 235 -22.01 7.79 0.03
CA TRP A 235 -22.28 6.84 -1.06
C TRP A 235 -22.96 5.54 -0.62
N VAL A 236 -22.63 4.97 0.54
CA VAL A 236 -23.22 3.70 1.01
C VAL A 236 -24.76 3.78 1.11
N PRO A 237 -25.39 4.83 1.70
CA PRO A 237 -26.84 4.96 1.71
C PRO A 237 -27.45 5.08 0.30
N LYS A 238 -26.74 5.71 -0.64
CA LYS A 238 -27.16 5.87 -2.04
C LYS A 238 -27.09 4.54 -2.81
N LEU A 239 -26.06 3.72 -2.57
CA LEU A 239 -25.99 2.36 -3.12
C LEU A 239 -27.16 1.50 -2.61
N ARG A 240 -27.47 1.60 -1.31
CA ARG A 240 -28.64 0.93 -0.72
C ARG A 240 -29.96 1.43 -1.29
N SER A 241 -30.14 2.74 -1.54
CA SER A 241 -31.37 3.26 -2.17
C SER A 241 -31.49 2.90 -3.65
N MET A 242 -30.37 2.70 -4.36
CA MET A 242 -30.34 2.08 -5.70
C MET A 242 -30.59 0.57 -5.67
N GLY A 243 -30.79 0.01 -4.48
CA GLY A 243 -31.22 -1.37 -4.22
C GLY A 243 -30.07 -2.37 -4.11
N ALA A 244 -28.87 -1.97 -3.70
CA ALA A 244 -27.79 -2.91 -3.41
C ALA A 244 -28.16 -3.85 -2.26
N ASP A 245 -28.29 -5.14 -2.55
CA ASP A 245 -28.50 -6.20 -1.55
C ASP A 245 -27.24 -6.43 -0.71
N VAL A 246 -26.07 -6.25 -1.33
CA VAL A 246 -24.75 -6.28 -0.68
C VAL A 246 -23.96 -5.03 -1.05
N VAL A 247 -23.25 -4.43 -0.10
CA VAL A 247 -22.29 -3.33 -0.33
C VAL A 247 -20.93 -3.72 0.23
N ILE A 248 -19.96 -3.81 -0.68
CA ILE A 248 -18.55 -3.99 -0.39
C ILE A 248 -17.86 -2.64 -0.62
N VAL A 249 -16.86 -2.32 0.20
CA VAL A 249 -15.91 -1.24 -0.11
C VAL A 249 -14.60 -1.88 -0.55
N SER A 250 -13.98 -1.35 -1.61
CA SER A 250 -12.58 -1.57 -1.91
C SER A 250 -11.84 -0.28 -1.55
N ALA A 251 -10.94 -0.36 -0.56
CA ALA A 251 -10.37 0.80 0.11
C ALA A 251 -8.85 0.74 0.13
N HIS A 252 -8.22 1.55 -0.72
CA HIS A 252 -6.79 1.80 -0.65
C HIS A 252 -6.51 2.79 0.50
N SER A 253 -6.08 2.28 1.65
CA SER A 253 -6.08 3.05 2.89
C SER A 253 -5.29 2.39 4.02
N GLY A 254 -5.48 1.10 4.27
CA GLY A 254 -4.98 0.40 5.45
C GLY A 254 -5.94 0.50 6.65
N ALA A 255 -5.71 -0.33 7.67
CA ALA A 255 -6.67 -0.55 8.77
C ALA A 255 -6.22 -0.07 10.17
N SER A 256 -5.04 0.54 10.30
CA SER A 256 -4.43 0.92 11.60
C SER A 256 -5.04 2.14 12.31
N GLY A 257 -5.75 3.02 11.59
CA GLY A 257 -6.23 4.31 12.11
C GLY A 257 -5.16 5.41 12.25
N GLN A 258 -3.95 5.20 11.71
CA GLN A 258 -2.82 6.14 11.76
C GLN A 258 -2.60 6.85 10.41
N SER A 259 -1.74 7.88 10.38
CA SER A 259 -1.30 8.60 9.16
C SER A 259 0.19 8.91 9.20
N SER A 260 0.92 8.59 8.13
CA SER A 260 2.36 8.91 7.96
C SER A 260 2.65 10.41 7.83
N TYR A 261 1.65 11.21 7.45
CA TYR A 261 1.75 12.66 7.25
C TYR A 261 1.22 13.50 8.42
N GLY A 262 0.83 12.89 9.55
CA GLY A 262 0.29 13.61 10.70
C GLY A 262 -1.05 14.31 10.38
N ASP A 263 -1.16 15.60 10.69
CA ASP A 263 -2.36 16.44 10.55
C ASP A 263 -2.40 17.33 9.28
N GLN A 264 -1.44 17.16 8.38
CA GLN A 264 -1.28 17.98 7.16
C GLN A 264 -2.50 17.95 6.20
N VAL A 265 -3.32 16.89 6.26
CA VAL A 265 -4.69 16.86 5.72
C VAL A 265 -5.65 16.38 6.81
N PRO A 266 -6.90 16.87 6.86
CA PRO A 266 -7.84 16.60 7.97
C PRO A 266 -8.48 15.20 7.90
N TYR A 267 -7.82 14.22 7.27
CA TYR A 267 -8.33 12.90 6.98
C TYR A 267 -7.31 11.83 7.37
N VAL A 268 -7.79 10.72 7.92
CA VAL A 268 -6.95 9.58 8.32
C VAL A 268 -6.54 8.78 7.08
N GLU A 269 -5.26 8.42 7.02
CA GLU A 269 -4.67 7.61 5.94
C GLU A 269 -5.24 6.17 6.03
N ASN A 270 -5.10 5.54 7.20
CA ASN A 270 -5.48 4.15 7.49
C ASN A 270 -6.91 4.01 8.04
N ALA A 271 -7.87 4.57 7.32
CA ALA A 271 -9.27 4.70 7.71
C ALA A 271 -10.17 3.48 7.44
N ALA A 272 -9.71 2.38 6.85
CA ALA A 272 -10.61 1.27 6.46
C ALA A 272 -11.42 0.69 7.64
N ALA A 273 -10.78 0.53 8.81
CA ALA A 273 -11.45 0.13 10.05
C ALA A 273 -12.43 1.19 10.58
N ASN A 274 -12.13 2.48 10.40
CA ASN A 274 -13.03 3.58 10.76
C ASN A 274 -14.30 3.58 9.89
N VAL A 275 -14.19 3.34 8.58
CA VAL A 275 -15.34 3.23 7.67
C VAL A 275 -16.29 2.14 8.16
N ALA A 276 -15.78 0.93 8.43
CA ALA A 276 -16.58 -0.17 8.97
C ALA A 276 -17.24 0.17 10.32
N LYS A 277 -16.48 0.78 11.23
CA LYS A 277 -16.93 1.19 12.57
C LYS A 277 -18.03 2.27 12.51
N GLN A 278 -17.92 3.23 11.60
CA GLN A 278 -18.72 4.46 11.60
C GLN A 278 -19.83 4.51 10.54
N VAL A 279 -19.78 3.75 9.45
CA VAL A 279 -20.69 3.89 8.29
C VAL A 279 -21.71 2.74 8.21
N PRO A 280 -23.01 2.98 8.50
CA PRO A 280 -24.03 1.94 8.45
C PRO A 280 -24.23 1.36 7.05
N GLY A 281 -24.30 0.03 6.95
CA GLY A 281 -24.74 -0.65 5.74
C GLY A 281 -23.64 -1.01 4.74
N VAL A 282 -22.36 -0.94 5.13
CA VAL A 282 -21.28 -1.76 4.57
C VAL A 282 -21.45 -3.20 5.09
N ASP A 283 -21.15 -4.22 4.28
CA ASP A 283 -21.14 -5.63 4.71
C ASP A 283 -19.70 -6.19 4.82
N ALA A 284 -18.80 -5.80 3.90
CA ALA A 284 -17.38 -6.14 3.93
C ALA A 284 -16.50 -5.02 3.32
N ILE A 285 -15.20 -5.06 3.61
CA ILE A 285 -14.18 -4.17 3.03
C ILE A 285 -12.98 -5.01 2.60
N LEU A 286 -12.60 -4.92 1.32
CA LEU A 286 -11.27 -5.28 0.85
C LEU A 286 -10.35 -4.08 1.09
N VAL A 287 -9.24 -4.32 1.77
CA VAL A 287 -8.25 -3.30 2.15
C VAL A 287 -7.00 -3.46 1.29
N GLY A 288 -6.31 -2.34 1.07
CA GLY A 288 -4.96 -2.23 0.53
C GLY A 288 -4.21 -1.06 1.19
N HIS A 289 -3.00 -0.74 0.73
CA HIS A 289 -2.06 0.30 1.18
C HIS A 289 -1.06 -0.11 2.29
N ALA A 290 -1.45 -0.96 3.24
CA ALA A 290 -0.62 -1.23 4.41
C ALA A 290 0.34 -2.43 4.22
N HIS A 291 0.19 -3.20 3.14
CA HIS A 291 0.98 -4.39 2.81
C HIS A 291 1.00 -5.41 3.96
N VAL A 292 -0.14 -5.61 4.65
CA VAL A 292 -0.25 -6.57 5.76
C VAL A 292 -1.16 -7.74 5.42
N GLU A 293 -0.80 -8.93 5.90
CA GLU A 293 -1.66 -10.11 5.76
C GLU A 293 -2.77 -10.06 6.82
N ILE A 294 -3.99 -9.67 6.41
CA ILE A 294 -5.20 -9.73 7.23
C ILE A 294 -6.14 -10.77 6.62
N GLU A 295 -6.11 -12.00 7.13
CA GLU A 295 -7.08 -13.03 6.69
C GLU A 295 -8.50 -12.60 7.01
N GLN A 296 -8.78 -12.21 8.26
CA GLN A 296 -10.09 -11.74 8.67
C GLN A 296 -10.03 -10.86 9.92
N GLN A 297 -10.34 -9.57 9.77
CA GLN A 297 -10.61 -8.66 10.89
C GLN A 297 -12.12 -8.40 10.99
N LEU A 298 -12.66 -8.44 12.21
CA LEU A 298 -14.09 -8.24 12.48
C LEU A 298 -14.30 -6.91 13.21
N VAL A 299 -15.01 -5.97 12.57
CA VAL A 299 -15.26 -4.62 13.12
C VAL A 299 -16.75 -4.44 13.39
N THR A 300 -17.13 -4.14 14.63
CA THR A 300 -18.53 -3.83 14.99
C THR A 300 -18.85 -2.36 14.68
N ASN A 301 -19.87 -2.15 13.86
CA ASN A 301 -20.39 -0.84 13.51
C ASN A 301 -21.18 -0.23 14.67
N GLU A 302 -20.70 0.88 15.24
CA GLU A 302 -21.22 1.48 16.48
C GLU A 302 -22.69 1.92 16.39
N LYS A 303 -23.13 2.30 15.18
CA LYS A 303 -24.49 2.82 14.92
C LYS A 303 -25.53 1.73 14.70
N THR A 304 -25.12 0.47 14.47
CA THR A 304 -26.04 -0.63 14.12
C THR A 304 -25.81 -1.94 14.88
N GLY A 305 -24.68 -2.08 15.59
CA GLY A 305 -24.29 -3.33 16.26
C GLY A 305 -23.94 -4.48 15.30
N LYS A 306 -23.91 -4.24 13.98
CA LYS A 306 -23.53 -5.23 12.98
C LYS A 306 -22.01 -5.35 12.88
N THR A 307 -21.52 -6.57 12.69
CA THR A 307 -20.13 -6.81 12.29
C THR A 307 -19.96 -6.60 10.78
N VAL A 308 -18.87 -5.93 10.41
CA VAL A 308 -18.33 -5.80 9.04
C VAL A 308 -17.03 -6.61 8.99
N VAL A 309 -16.80 -7.28 7.87
CA VAL A 309 -15.59 -8.11 7.66
C VAL A 309 -14.55 -7.36 6.83
N LEU A 310 -13.31 -7.29 7.33
CA LEU A 310 -12.14 -6.72 6.65
C LEU A 310 -11.17 -7.85 6.28
N SER A 311 -10.51 -7.72 5.13
CA SER A 311 -9.35 -8.54 4.74
C SER A 311 -8.41 -7.75 3.83
N GLU A 312 -7.11 -8.02 3.96
CA GLU A 312 -6.01 -7.43 3.21
C GLU A 312 -5.11 -8.57 2.72
N PRO A 313 -5.06 -8.86 1.40
CA PRO A 313 -4.31 -9.99 0.85
C PRO A 313 -2.81 -9.69 0.66
N LEU A 314 -2.16 -9.16 1.71
CA LEU A 314 -0.73 -8.82 1.70
C LEU A 314 -0.42 -7.83 0.56
N CYS A 315 0.48 -8.15 -0.36
CA CYS A 315 0.82 -7.35 -1.54
C CYS A 315 1.39 -8.25 -2.66
N PHE A 316 1.85 -7.66 -3.77
CA PHE A 316 2.67 -8.30 -4.82
C PHE A 316 2.07 -9.58 -5.46
N ALA A 317 0.75 -9.74 -5.37
CA ALA A 317 0.01 -10.96 -5.74
C ALA A 317 0.46 -12.23 -4.96
N GLU A 318 0.91 -12.08 -3.71
CA GLU A 318 1.27 -13.20 -2.83
C GLU A 318 0.05 -13.92 -2.21
N ARG A 319 -1.12 -13.27 -2.19
CA ARG A 319 -2.38 -13.84 -1.70
C ARG A 319 -3.55 -13.45 -2.61
N LEU A 320 -4.61 -14.25 -2.53
CA LEU A 320 -5.94 -13.92 -3.04
C LEU A 320 -6.93 -13.98 -1.87
N ALA A 321 -7.56 -12.85 -1.53
CA ALA A 321 -8.63 -12.81 -0.53
C ALA A 321 -9.92 -13.39 -1.10
N LEU A 322 -10.67 -14.14 -0.30
CA LEU A 322 -12.00 -14.68 -0.62
C LEU A 322 -13.00 -14.26 0.45
N PHE A 323 -13.93 -13.38 0.10
CA PHE A 323 -15.13 -13.12 0.89
C PHE A 323 -16.26 -14.06 0.43
N ASP A 324 -16.55 -15.12 1.19
CA ASP A 324 -17.71 -15.98 0.96
C ASP A 324 -18.94 -15.38 1.68
N PHE A 325 -20.00 -15.08 0.92
CA PHE A 325 -21.25 -14.47 1.39
C PHE A 325 -22.40 -15.48 1.40
N ASP A 326 -23.09 -15.61 2.53
CA ASP A 326 -24.39 -16.28 2.64
C ASP A 326 -25.52 -15.25 2.65
N LEU A 327 -26.43 -15.33 1.68
CA LEU A 327 -27.60 -14.47 1.57
C LEU A 327 -28.90 -15.24 1.82
N VAL A 328 -29.83 -14.57 2.50
CA VAL A 328 -31.17 -15.06 2.79
C VAL A 328 -32.23 -14.11 2.20
N TRP A 329 -33.29 -14.67 1.61
CA TRP A 329 -34.41 -13.87 1.07
C TRP A 329 -35.41 -13.56 2.18
N GLU A 330 -35.51 -12.29 2.55
CA GLU A 330 -36.42 -11.79 3.58
C GLU A 330 -37.14 -10.52 3.15
N LYS A 331 -38.40 -10.39 3.57
CA LYS A 331 -39.20 -9.15 3.47
C LYS A 331 -39.25 -8.52 2.06
N GLY A 332 -39.01 -9.32 1.02
CA GLY A 332 -39.05 -8.92 -0.38
C GLY A 332 -37.71 -8.58 -1.05
N ARG A 333 -36.57 -8.79 -0.36
CA ARG A 333 -35.21 -8.58 -0.89
C ARG A 333 -34.24 -9.69 -0.46
N TRP A 334 -33.01 -9.68 -0.97
CA TRP A 334 -31.92 -10.41 -0.33
C TRP A 334 -31.39 -9.63 0.87
N THR A 335 -30.76 -10.31 1.83
CA THR A 335 -30.07 -9.71 2.97
C THR A 335 -28.93 -10.64 3.37
N VAL A 336 -27.78 -10.06 3.70
CA VAL A 336 -26.62 -10.80 4.21
C VAL A 336 -26.98 -11.47 5.54
N GLU A 337 -26.81 -12.78 5.59
CA GLU A 337 -26.94 -13.59 6.80
C GLU A 337 -25.56 -13.81 7.44
N SER A 338 -24.54 -14.13 6.64
CA SER A 338 -23.14 -14.14 7.09
C SER A 338 -22.17 -13.76 5.97
N VAL A 339 -20.98 -13.32 6.37
CA VAL A 339 -19.80 -13.14 5.52
C VAL A 339 -18.62 -13.75 6.26
N LYS A 340 -17.69 -14.37 5.55
CA LYS A 340 -16.38 -14.77 6.08
C LYS A 340 -15.30 -14.39 5.07
N ALA A 341 -14.13 -14.01 5.58
CA ALA A 341 -12.93 -13.87 4.76
C ALA A 341 -11.98 -15.06 4.98
N SER A 342 -11.19 -15.39 3.96
CA SER A 342 -10.07 -16.33 4.01
C SER A 342 -9.06 -15.97 2.91
N LEU A 343 -7.81 -16.40 3.02
CA LEU A 343 -6.79 -16.18 1.99
C LEU A 343 -6.43 -17.49 1.28
N ARG A 344 -6.07 -17.40 -0.01
CA ARG A 344 -5.30 -18.43 -0.72
C ARG A 344 -3.90 -17.91 -1.02
N ASN A 345 -2.88 -18.72 -0.77
CA ASN A 345 -1.48 -18.38 -1.07
C ASN A 345 -1.12 -18.82 -2.50
N THR A 346 -0.47 -17.95 -3.27
CA THR A 346 -0.02 -18.23 -4.64
C THR A 346 1.18 -19.16 -4.71
N ASN A 347 1.91 -19.39 -3.61
CA ASN A 347 2.96 -20.41 -3.55
C ASN A 347 2.43 -21.86 -3.73
N ALA A 348 1.13 -22.08 -3.49
CA ALA A 348 0.47 -23.38 -3.62
C ALA A 348 0.10 -23.77 -5.07
N VAL A 349 0.36 -22.90 -6.05
CA VAL A 349 0.02 -23.11 -7.46
C VAL A 349 1.16 -22.70 -8.40
N ALA A 350 1.13 -23.24 -9.62
CA ALA A 350 1.97 -22.77 -10.72
C ALA A 350 1.35 -21.53 -11.40
N ASP A 351 2.21 -20.75 -12.05
CA ASP A 351 1.85 -19.65 -12.95
C ASP A 351 0.91 -20.12 -14.07
N ASP A 352 -0.11 -19.33 -14.39
CA ASP A 352 -1.00 -19.55 -15.53
C ASP A 352 -0.24 -19.41 -16.85
N PRO A 353 -0.16 -20.47 -17.69
CA PRO A 353 0.64 -20.46 -18.89
C PRO A 353 0.16 -19.47 -19.95
N GLU A 354 -1.13 -19.11 -19.99
CA GLU A 354 -1.66 -18.15 -20.96
C GLU A 354 -1.37 -16.70 -20.53
N ILE A 355 -1.41 -16.38 -19.23
CA ILE A 355 -0.94 -15.09 -18.71
C ILE A 355 0.58 -14.94 -18.90
N SER A 356 1.35 -15.98 -18.54
CA SER A 356 2.81 -15.97 -18.72
C SER A 356 3.22 -15.81 -20.19
N LYS A 357 2.47 -16.40 -21.12
CA LYS A 357 2.66 -16.29 -22.58
C LYS A 357 2.21 -14.93 -23.12
N LEU A 358 1.10 -14.37 -22.62
CA LEU A 358 0.58 -13.07 -23.05
C LEU A 358 1.56 -11.92 -22.77
N LEU A 359 2.26 -11.97 -21.62
CA LEU A 359 3.19 -10.92 -21.20
C LEU A 359 4.67 -11.23 -21.46
N ARG A 360 5.01 -12.41 -22.00
CA ARG A 360 6.39 -12.89 -22.22
C ARG A 360 7.31 -11.85 -22.87
N GLU A 361 6.91 -11.33 -24.03
CA GLU A 361 7.68 -10.35 -24.82
C GLU A 361 7.95 -9.06 -24.03
N GLN A 362 6.97 -8.59 -23.24
CA GLN A 362 7.14 -7.40 -22.40
C GLN A 362 8.07 -7.65 -21.20
N HIS A 363 8.07 -8.87 -20.65
CA HIS A 363 9.01 -9.29 -19.61
C HIS A 363 10.44 -9.44 -20.17
N GLU A 364 10.63 -10.15 -21.28
CA GLU A 364 11.93 -10.41 -21.90
C GLU A 364 12.61 -9.09 -22.34
N THR A 365 11.85 -8.15 -22.92
CA THR A 365 12.32 -6.79 -23.25
C THR A 365 12.84 -6.03 -22.02
N VAL A 366 12.12 -6.14 -20.89
CA VAL A 366 12.50 -5.44 -19.65
C VAL A 366 13.68 -6.14 -18.96
N VAL A 367 13.77 -7.47 -19.02
CA VAL A 367 14.93 -8.23 -18.54
C VAL A 367 16.19 -7.84 -19.33
N GLU A 368 16.11 -7.70 -20.65
CA GLU A 368 17.24 -7.21 -21.45
C GLU A 368 17.63 -5.77 -21.03
N TYR A 369 16.65 -4.86 -20.93
CA TYR A 369 16.87 -3.46 -20.53
C TYR A 369 17.56 -3.35 -19.17
N VAL A 370 17.05 -4.00 -18.11
CA VAL A 370 17.59 -3.79 -16.76
C VAL A 370 18.99 -4.41 -16.56
N ASN A 371 19.40 -5.37 -17.40
CA ASN A 371 20.75 -5.94 -17.36
C ASN A 371 21.78 -5.18 -18.22
N GLN A 372 21.40 -4.05 -18.85
CA GLN A 372 22.35 -3.22 -19.58
C GLN A 372 23.41 -2.64 -18.63
N VAL A 373 24.68 -2.79 -18.98
CA VAL A 373 25.84 -2.24 -18.25
C VAL A 373 25.93 -0.74 -18.51
N VAL A 374 25.95 0.04 -17.43
CA VAL A 374 26.04 1.52 -17.43
C VAL A 374 27.36 2.04 -16.85
N GLY A 375 28.16 1.19 -16.22
CA GLY A 375 29.47 1.58 -15.70
C GLY A 375 30.18 0.40 -15.04
N THR A 376 31.21 0.69 -14.25
CA THR A 376 31.93 -0.29 -13.42
C THR A 376 32.14 0.22 -12.01
N ALA A 377 32.29 -0.66 -11.01
CA ALA A 377 32.63 -0.32 -9.64
C ALA A 377 33.91 -1.02 -9.18
N LYS A 378 34.81 -0.27 -8.51
CA LYS A 378 36.11 -0.80 -8.04
C LYS A 378 35.98 -1.77 -6.85
N GLN A 379 34.89 -1.67 -6.10
CA GLN A 379 34.57 -2.49 -4.94
C GLN A 379 33.05 -2.63 -4.82
N ALA A 380 32.59 -3.67 -4.12
CA ALA A 380 31.17 -3.82 -3.83
C ALA A 380 30.70 -2.71 -2.87
N LEU A 381 29.47 -2.24 -3.08
CA LEU A 381 28.77 -1.27 -2.24
C LEU A 381 27.48 -1.95 -1.76
N THR A 382 27.12 -1.84 -0.48
CA THR A 382 25.95 -2.55 0.07
C THR A 382 25.23 -1.78 1.19
N THR A 383 23.92 -2.01 1.34
CA THR A 383 23.08 -1.38 2.38
C THR A 383 22.94 -2.18 3.69
N VAL A 384 23.54 -3.37 3.82
CA VAL A 384 23.34 -4.29 4.97
C VAL A 384 23.56 -3.62 6.34
N ASP A 385 24.67 -2.90 6.51
CA ASP A 385 25.01 -2.17 7.75
C ASP A 385 24.37 -0.77 7.81
N ALA A 386 23.85 -0.25 6.69
CA ALA A 386 23.53 1.16 6.51
C ALA A 386 22.45 1.67 7.49
N ARG A 387 21.56 0.79 7.95
CA ARG A 387 20.56 1.13 8.98
C ARG A 387 21.15 1.49 10.36
N TYR A 388 22.44 1.29 10.61
CA TYR A 388 23.12 1.69 11.87
C TYR A 388 24.59 2.14 11.71
N LYS A 389 25.14 2.18 10.48
CA LYS A 389 26.42 2.83 10.15
C LYS A 389 26.26 3.71 8.93
N ASP A 390 27.18 4.66 8.78
CA ASP A 390 27.40 5.31 7.50
C ASP A 390 27.79 4.30 6.40
N ALA A 391 27.43 4.59 5.15
CA ALA A 391 27.48 3.61 4.07
C ALA A 391 27.67 4.23 2.68
N PRO A 392 28.81 3.97 1.99
CA PRO A 392 29.15 4.54 0.68
C PRO A 392 28.07 4.44 -0.40
N ILE A 393 27.21 3.42 -0.35
CA ILE A 393 26.13 3.25 -1.33
C ILE A 393 25.03 4.33 -1.20
N ILE A 394 24.84 4.89 0.00
CA ILE A 394 23.89 5.98 0.25
C ILE A 394 24.58 7.34 0.02
N ASP A 395 25.89 7.44 0.27
CA ASP A 395 26.71 8.60 -0.12
C ASP A 395 26.65 8.83 -1.63
N LEU A 396 26.62 7.77 -2.44
CA LEU A 396 26.41 7.86 -3.89
C LEU A 396 25.08 8.56 -4.24
N ILE A 397 23.98 8.21 -3.56
CA ILE A 397 22.68 8.90 -3.74
C ILE A 397 22.84 10.38 -3.38
N ASN A 398 23.43 10.67 -2.22
CA ASN A 398 23.59 12.03 -1.72
C ASN A 398 24.47 12.89 -2.63
N LYS A 399 25.57 12.34 -3.14
CA LYS A 399 26.50 12.99 -4.06
C LYS A 399 25.81 13.36 -5.37
N VAL A 400 25.04 12.44 -5.95
CA VAL A 400 24.27 12.68 -7.18
C VAL A 400 23.24 13.80 -6.96
N GLN A 401 22.46 13.74 -5.88
CA GLN A 401 21.46 14.78 -5.57
C GLN A 401 22.12 16.15 -5.34
N ALA A 402 23.22 16.21 -4.60
CA ALA A 402 23.96 17.44 -4.35
C ALA A 402 24.57 18.03 -5.64
N ASP A 403 25.17 17.21 -6.50
CA ASP A 403 25.74 17.65 -7.79
C ASP A 403 24.66 18.23 -8.71
N VAL A 404 23.51 17.55 -8.82
CA VAL A 404 22.37 18.00 -9.65
C VAL A 404 21.82 19.33 -9.14
N VAL A 405 21.57 19.46 -7.83
CA VAL A 405 21.04 20.70 -7.23
C VAL A 405 22.05 21.85 -7.31
N THR A 406 23.34 21.60 -7.07
CA THR A 406 24.41 22.61 -7.23
C THR A 406 24.45 23.14 -8.66
N LYS A 407 24.40 22.23 -9.65
CA LYS A 407 24.39 22.58 -11.07
C LYS A 407 23.14 23.37 -11.47
N ALA A 408 21.97 22.98 -10.97
CA ALA A 408 20.70 23.68 -11.24
C ALA A 408 20.67 25.10 -10.67
N LEU A 409 21.20 25.29 -9.45
CA LEU A 409 21.19 26.58 -8.76
C LEU A 409 22.36 27.51 -9.13
N ALA A 410 23.34 27.05 -9.92
CA ALA A 410 24.58 27.78 -10.24
C ALA A 410 24.40 29.17 -10.87
N SER A 411 23.24 29.45 -11.48
CA SER A 411 22.89 30.78 -12.05
C SER A 411 21.88 31.57 -11.22
N THR A 412 21.65 31.19 -9.95
CA THR A 412 20.69 31.81 -9.03
C THR A 412 21.39 32.57 -7.91
N GLU A 413 20.63 33.36 -7.13
CA GLU A 413 21.14 33.99 -5.89
C GLU A 413 21.63 32.95 -4.84
N TYR A 414 21.16 31.71 -4.93
CA TYR A 414 21.52 30.60 -4.01
C TYR A 414 22.81 29.87 -4.39
N ALA A 415 23.45 30.21 -5.52
CA ALA A 415 24.64 29.52 -6.06
C ALA A 415 25.88 29.48 -5.12
N LYS A 416 25.85 30.20 -4.00
CA LYS A 416 26.91 30.25 -2.98
C LYS A 416 26.54 29.61 -1.64
N LEU A 417 25.30 29.16 -1.47
CA LEU A 417 24.91 28.42 -0.27
C LEU A 417 25.42 26.98 -0.37
N PRO A 418 25.88 26.37 0.73
CA PRO A 418 26.23 24.95 0.72
C PRO A 418 24.99 24.09 0.43
N VAL A 419 25.17 23.04 -0.36
CA VAL A 419 24.14 22.02 -0.59
C VAL A 419 24.38 20.87 0.37
N LEU A 420 23.38 20.59 1.21
CA LEU A 420 23.25 19.36 1.98
C LEU A 420 22.26 18.44 1.27
N SER A 421 22.41 17.13 1.42
CA SER A 421 21.52 16.14 0.79
C SER A 421 21.02 15.13 1.81
N GLN A 422 19.80 14.63 1.65
CA GLN A 422 19.29 13.49 2.42
C GLN A 422 18.95 12.28 1.55
N ALA A 423 19.16 11.09 2.11
CA ALA A 423 18.70 9.83 1.54
C ALA A 423 18.42 8.80 2.65
N SER A 424 17.46 7.90 2.39
CA SER A 424 17.08 6.78 3.28
C SER A 424 17.67 5.46 2.78
N PRO A 425 18.00 4.49 3.65
CA PRO A 425 18.33 3.12 3.23
C PRO A 425 17.05 2.34 2.91
N PHE A 426 16.49 2.57 1.71
CA PHE A 426 15.19 2.01 1.29
C PHE A 426 15.11 0.47 1.24
N SER A 427 16.25 -0.22 1.30
CA SER A 427 16.38 -1.68 1.32
C SER A 427 17.57 -2.08 2.18
N ARG A 428 17.47 -3.19 2.92
CA ARG A 428 18.55 -3.76 3.74
C ARG A 428 19.48 -4.71 2.98
N THR A 429 19.20 -4.95 1.69
CA THR A 429 19.84 -6.01 0.90
C THR A 429 20.21 -5.54 -0.52
N SER A 430 20.32 -4.23 -0.74
CA SER A 430 20.77 -3.71 -2.03
C SER A 430 22.29 -3.78 -2.10
N GLU A 431 22.79 -4.18 -3.27
CA GLU A 431 24.22 -4.30 -3.56
C GLU A 431 24.50 -3.79 -4.96
N ILE A 432 25.59 -3.03 -5.11
CA ILE A 432 26.23 -2.80 -6.40
C ILE A 432 27.52 -3.63 -6.36
N PRO A 433 27.66 -4.70 -7.18
CA PRO A 433 28.83 -5.58 -7.12
C PRO A 433 30.09 -4.89 -7.64
N ALA A 434 31.26 -5.43 -7.28
CA ALA A 434 32.51 -5.06 -7.93
C ALA A 434 32.57 -5.63 -9.36
N GLY A 435 33.06 -4.85 -10.32
CA GLY A 435 33.00 -5.19 -11.75
C GLY A 435 31.95 -4.36 -12.47
N ASP A 436 31.20 -4.96 -13.39
CA ASP A 436 30.17 -4.28 -14.19
C ASP A 436 28.97 -3.85 -13.33
N VAL A 437 28.45 -2.65 -13.58
CA VAL A 437 27.28 -2.06 -12.92
C VAL A 437 26.15 -1.93 -13.93
N THR A 438 24.98 -2.47 -13.61
CA THR A 438 23.81 -2.51 -14.49
C THR A 438 22.65 -1.63 -14.01
N ILE A 439 21.67 -1.39 -14.90
CA ILE A 439 20.47 -0.61 -14.57
C ILE A 439 19.71 -1.21 -13.38
N ARG A 440 19.62 -2.54 -13.24
CA ARG A 440 18.96 -3.19 -12.10
C ARG A 440 19.66 -2.94 -10.76
N ASP A 441 21.00 -2.93 -10.74
CA ASP A 441 21.76 -2.71 -9.50
C ASP A 441 21.49 -1.30 -8.95
N LEU A 442 21.46 -0.29 -9.84
CA LEU A 442 21.10 1.10 -9.50
C LEU A 442 19.60 1.26 -9.17
N SER A 443 18.73 0.50 -9.84
CA SER A 443 17.28 0.53 -9.57
C SER A 443 16.92 -0.12 -8.23
N SER A 444 17.73 -1.07 -7.73
CA SER A 444 17.57 -1.69 -6.41
C SER A 444 17.92 -0.73 -5.27
N LEU A 445 18.80 0.24 -5.52
CA LEU A 445 19.24 1.25 -4.56
C LEU A 445 18.15 2.30 -4.29
N TYR A 446 17.42 2.72 -5.32
CA TYR A 446 16.34 3.69 -5.22
C TYR A 446 15.07 3.17 -5.93
N VAL A 447 14.26 2.42 -5.19
CA VAL A 447 13.08 1.69 -5.71
C VAL A 447 11.87 2.58 -6.06
N TYR A 448 11.76 3.76 -5.45
CA TYR A 448 10.64 4.69 -5.66
C TYR A 448 10.88 5.68 -6.81
N ASP A 449 9.81 6.08 -7.50
CA ASP A 449 9.83 7.11 -8.56
C ASP A 449 9.86 8.55 -8.01
N ASN A 450 10.64 8.79 -6.95
CA ASN A 450 10.77 10.14 -6.41
C ASN A 450 11.61 11.03 -7.34
N THR A 451 11.15 12.26 -7.53
CA THR A 451 11.92 13.33 -8.19
C THR A 451 12.62 14.22 -7.16
N LEU A 452 13.56 15.06 -7.60
CA LEU A 452 14.41 15.86 -6.72
C LEU A 452 13.88 17.29 -6.52
N VAL A 453 14.00 17.81 -5.28
CA VAL A 453 13.59 19.15 -4.87
C VAL A 453 14.66 19.80 -4.00
N ALA A 454 14.89 21.10 -4.19
CA ALA A 454 15.78 21.92 -3.37
C ALA A 454 14.97 22.87 -2.48
N LYS A 455 15.10 22.74 -1.16
CA LYS A 455 14.49 23.65 -0.16
C LYS A 455 15.56 24.52 0.51
N LEU A 456 15.17 25.67 1.06
CA LEU A 456 16.02 26.53 1.88
C LEU A 456 15.76 26.27 3.38
N LEU A 457 16.75 25.75 4.09
CA LEU A 457 16.69 25.53 5.55
C LEU A 457 17.79 26.33 6.28
N THR A 458 17.58 26.60 7.57
CA THR A 458 18.65 27.08 8.48
C THR A 458 19.30 25.92 9.25
N GLY A 459 20.49 26.15 9.83
CA GLY A 459 21.18 25.16 10.67
C GLY A 459 20.30 24.60 11.80
N ALA A 460 19.49 25.44 12.46
CA ALA A 460 18.53 25.00 13.47
C ALA A 460 17.46 24.04 12.90
N GLN A 461 16.99 24.28 11.68
CA GLN A 461 16.00 23.44 11.02
C GLN A 461 16.60 22.10 10.57
N VAL A 462 17.86 22.10 10.11
CA VAL A 462 18.61 20.86 9.80
C VAL A 462 18.87 20.06 11.08
N ARG A 463 19.19 20.72 12.21
CA ARG A 463 19.33 20.07 13.53
C ARG A 463 18.01 19.42 13.97
N ALA A 464 16.88 20.08 13.78
CA ALA A 464 15.55 19.53 14.06
C ALA A 464 15.19 18.35 13.13
N TYR A 465 15.57 18.41 11.85
CA TYR A 465 15.42 17.31 10.90
C TYR A 465 16.20 16.07 11.35
N LEU A 466 17.46 16.26 11.76
CA LEU A 466 18.33 15.21 12.25
C LEU A 466 17.81 14.58 13.56
N GLU A 467 17.32 15.38 14.52
CA GLU A 467 16.73 14.85 15.76
C GLU A 467 15.47 14.01 15.47
N TYR A 468 14.63 14.47 14.54
CA TYR A 468 13.45 13.70 14.12
C TYR A 468 13.83 12.43 13.36
N SER A 469 14.86 12.45 12.52
CA SER A 469 15.39 11.25 11.85
C SER A 469 15.94 10.24 12.86
N ALA A 470 16.68 10.73 13.86
CA ALA A 470 17.30 9.92 14.92
C ALA A 470 16.30 9.20 15.84
N GLU A 471 15.00 9.55 15.83
CA GLU A 471 13.95 8.80 16.53
C GLU A 471 13.90 7.32 16.14
N TYR A 472 14.31 6.98 14.90
CA TYR A 472 14.37 5.62 14.38
C TYR A 472 15.14 4.63 15.27
N PHE A 473 16.11 5.10 16.07
CA PHE A 473 16.93 4.25 16.93
C PHE A 473 16.25 3.93 18.28
N VAL A 474 16.38 2.69 18.72
CA VAL A 474 15.95 2.26 20.07
C VAL A 474 16.91 2.82 21.11
N GLN A 475 16.38 3.49 22.14
CA GLN A 475 17.21 4.09 23.19
C GLN A 475 17.99 2.99 23.92
N THR A 476 19.32 3.05 23.83
CA THR A 476 20.24 1.99 24.26
C THR A 476 21.28 2.62 25.19
N ALA A 477 21.13 2.37 26.49
CA ALA A 477 21.99 2.96 27.51
C ALA A 477 23.49 2.64 27.30
N ALA A 478 24.36 3.53 27.79
CA ALA A 478 25.79 3.28 27.84
C ALA A 478 26.10 1.99 28.63
N GLY A 479 27.10 1.23 28.16
CA GLY A 479 27.48 -0.06 28.74
C GLY A 479 26.53 -1.24 28.44
N ALA A 480 25.32 -1.02 27.89
CA ALA A 480 24.45 -2.10 27.46
C ALA A 480 25.04 -2.92 26.31
N ALA A 481 24.58 -4.16 26.13
CA ALA A 481 24.82 -4.91 24.89
C ALA A 481 24.11 -4.23 23.71
N VAL A 482 24.73 -4.24 22.52
CA VAL A 482 24.15 -3.69 21.29
C VAL A 482 23.74 -4.85 20.40
N ASP A 483 22.43 -5.00 20.24
CA ASP A 483 21.79 -5.99 19.39
C ASP A 483 21.32 -5.27 18.12
N VAL A 484 22.09 -5.41 17.03
CA VAL A 484 21.84 -4.66 15.79
C VAL A 484 20.45 -4.93 15.21
N ASP A 485 19.87 -6.10 15.42
CA ASP A 485 18.55 -6.48 14.90
C ASP A 485 17.39 -5.88 15.71
N LYS A 486 17.68 -5.30 16.88
CA LYS A 486 16.72 -4.59 17.74
C LYS A 486 17.10 -3.13 17.98
N LEU A 487 18.14 -2.63 17.30
CA LEU A 487 18.66 -1.27 17.43
C LEU A 487 17.82 -0.23 16.65
N THR A 488 17.10 -0.67 15.63
CA THR A 488 16.39 0.18 14.65
C THR A 488 14.87 0.06 14.79
N ASN A 489 14.11 0.86 14.03
CA ASN A 489 12.65 0.78 13.94
C ASN A 489 11.89 1.06 15.24
N ALA A 490 12.44 1.90 16.12
CA ALA A 490 11.76 2.33 17.34
C ALA A 490 10.37 2.92 17.02
N GLY A 491 9.36 2.55 17.83
CA GLY A 491 7.97 2.96 17.59
C GLY A 491 7.35 2.38 16.31
N ASN A 492 7.89 1.29 15.77
CA ASN A 492 7.55 0.70 14.46
C ASN A 492 7.86 1.62 13.26
N ARG A 493 8.78 2.59 13.41
CA ARG A 493 9.18 3.50 12.34
C ARG A 493 9.84 2.72 11.19
N PRO A 494 9.33 2.78 9.95
CA PRO A 494 9.88 2.01 8.83
C PRO A 494 11.18 2.63 8.28
N ASP A 495 11.97 1.82 7.57
CA ASP A 495 13.31 2.20 7.09
C ASP A 495 13.28 3.38 6.11
N TYR A 496 12.25 3.48 5.26
CA TYR A 496 12.03 4.62 4.37
C TYR A 496 11.69 5.92 5.12
N ASN A 497 11.52 5.88 6.44
CA ASN A 497 11.28 7.05 7.29
C ASN A 497 12.48 7.42 8.19
N TYR A 498 13.67 6.97 7.82
CA TYR A 498 14.95 7.32 8.43
C TYR A 498 15.95 7.77 7.35
N ASP A 499 16.48 8.97 7.51
CA ASP A 499 17.35 9.61 6.52
C ASP A 499 18.69 10.03 7.13
N TYR A 500 19.78 9.93 6.37
CA TYR A 500 21.05 10.58 6.70
C TYR A 500 21.03 12.01 6.13
N VAL A 501 21.93 12.88 6.59
CA VAL A 501 22.19 14.18 5.93
C VAL A 501 23.67 14.31 5.60
N SER A 502 24.01 14.22 4.32
CA SER A 502 25.38 14.39 3.86
C SER A 502 25.76 15.86 3.70
N GLY A 503 27.06 16.15 3.89
CA GLY A 503 27.64 17.50 3.90
C GLY A 503 27.80 18.10 5.31
N LEU A 504 27.54 17.30 6.36
CA LEU A 504 27.79 17.61 7.77
C LEU A 504 28.54 16.45 8.41
N THR A 505 29.22 16.68 9.53
CA THR A 505 29.66 15.58 10.42
C THR A 505 28.91 15.65 11.74
N TYR A 506 28.26 14.56 12.19
CA TYR A 506 27.47 14.55 13.44
C TYR A 506 27.44 13.19 14.17
N ASP A 507 27.19 13.23 15.47
CA ASP A 507 27.00 12.04 16.31
C ASP A 507 25.51 11.86 16.63
N ILE A 508 25.02 10.61 16.56
CA ILE A 508 23.70 10.21 17.03
C ILE A 508 23.85 9.44 18.34
N ASP A 509 23.63 10.10 19.47
CA ASP A 509 23.76 9.49 20.79
C ASP A 509 22.51 8.71 21.19
N ILE A 510 22.56 7.39 20.99
CA ILE A 510 21.41 6.49 21.25
C ILE A 510 21.19 6.21 22.74
N ALA A 511 22.09 6.62 23.64
CA ALA A 511 21.81 6.58 25.08
C ALA A 511 20.82 7.67 25.49
N GLN A 512 20.74 8.75 24.71
CA GLN A 512 19.90 9.92 24.98
C GLN A 512 18.45 9.71 24.49
N ALA A 513 17.52 10.43 25.12
CA ALA A 513 16.12 10.47 24.72
C ALA A 513 15.95 11.14 23.34
N ALA A 514 14.86 10.81 22.64
CA ALA A 514 14.48 11.47 21.38
C ALA A 514 14.37 13.00 21.55
N GLY A 515 14.77 13.76 20.53
CA GLY A 515 14.87 15.23 20.62
C GLY A 515 16.07 15.72 21.44
N SER A 516 17.03 14.85 21.73
CA SER A 516 18.30 15.19 22.39
C SER A 516 19.44 14.21 22.02
N ARG A 517 19.36 13.55 20.87
CA ARG A 517 20.35 12.56 20.39
C ARG A 517 21.47 13.18 19.58
N ILE A 518 21.20 14.25 18.85
CA ILE A 518 22.14 14.80 17.87
C ILE A 518 23.20 15.67 18.56
N LYS A 519 24.45 15.21 18.54
CA LYS A 519 25.61 15.89 19.13
C LYS A 519 26.64 16.25 18.05
N ASN A 520 27.55 17.15 18.42
CA ASN A 520 28.78 17.45 17.67
C ASN A 520 28.59 17.82 16.19
N VAL A 521 27.41 18.33 15.81
CA VAL A 521 27.08 18.70 14.42
C VAL A 521 27.99 19.81 13.93
N LYS A 522 28.75 19.53 12.86
CA LYS A 522 29.70 20.46 12.25
C LYS A 522 29.48 20.58 10.75
N PHE A 523 29.75 21.78 10.25
CA PHE A 523 29.88 22.10 8.84
C PHE A 523 31.29 22.66 8.60
N ASP A 524 32.02 22.17 7.60
CA ASP A 524 33.41 22.59 7.30
C ASP A 524 34.31 22.57 8.57
N GLY A 525 34.20 21.49 9.36
CA GLY A 525 34.90 21.26 10.63
C GLY A 525 34.49 22.16 11.81
N LYS A 526 33.68 23.20 11.59
CA LYS A 526 33.21 24.17 12.60
C LYS A 526 31.83 23.77 13.12
N ASP A 527 31.52 24.10 14.36
CA ASP A 527 30.19 23.82 14.92
C ASP A 527 29.09 24.50 14.10
N LEU A 528 27.99 23.78 13.85
CA LEU A 528 26.89 24.25 13.01
C LEU A 528 26.22 25.48 13.64
N ASP A 529 26.36 26.63 12.98
CA ASP A 529 25.61 27.85 13.27
C ASP A 529 24.13 27.65 12.91
N ASP A 530 23.25 27.81 13.92
CA ASP A 530 21.81 27.65 13.80
C ASP A 530 21.16 28.66 12.83
N ALA A 531 21.83 29.81 12.58
CA ALA A 531 21.40 30.85 11.65
C ALA A 531 21.97 30.70 10.22
N ALA A 532 22.98 29.84 10.00
CA ALA A 532 23.54 29.58 8.68
C ALA A 532 22.48 28.97 7.74
N GLN A 533 22.53 29.32 6.46
CA GLN A 533 21.54 28.89 5.47
C GLN A 533 22.12 27.82 4.54
N PHE A 534 21.31 26.79 4.28
CA PHE A 534 21.67 25.64 3.46
C PHE A 534 20.61 25.42 2.40
N VAL A 535 21.05 25.03 1.21
CA VAL A 535 20.19 24.35 0.25
C VAL A 535 20.08 22.90 0.69
N PHE A 536 18.87 22.39 0.87
CA PHE A 536 18.63 21.01 1.26
C PHE A 536 18.01 20.26 0.07
N ALA A 537 18.79 19.37 -0.52
CA ALA A 537 18.37 18.47 -1.58
C ALA A 537 17.59 17.30 -0.96
N VAL A 538 16.30 17.20 -1.31
CA VAL A 538 15.36 16.23 -0.75
C VAL A 538 14.51 15.62 -1.86
N ASN A 539 14.12 14.36 -1.68
CA ASN A 539 13.13 13.72 -2.54
C ASN A 539 11.74 14.39 -2.44
N ASN A 540 10.94 14.28 -3.50
CA ASN A 540 9.63 14.93 -3.60
C ASN A 540 8.63 14.52 -2.49
N TYR A 541 8.72 13.29 -1.98
CA TYR A 541 7.94 12.81 -0.84
C TYR A 541 8.20 13.67 0.41
N ARG A 542 9.47 13.84 0.82
CA ARG A 542 9.86 14.74 1.92
C ARG A 542 9.54 16.20 1.60
N ALA A 543 9.79 16.65 0.36
CA ALA A 543 9.55 18.02 -0.10
C ALA A 543 8.09 18.48 0.07
N ASN A 544 7.15 17.54 0.02
CA ASN A 544 5.72 17.79 0.18
C ASN A 544 5.19 17.52 1.59
N GLY A 545 5.92 16.76 2.43
CA GLY A 545 5.55 16.46 3.83
C GLY A 545 5.38 14.98 4.17
N GLY A 546 5.71 14.06 3.27
CA GLY A 546 5.68 12.62 3.50
C GLY A 546 6.59 12.19 4.65
N GLY A 547 6.04 11.42 5.59
CA GLY A 547 6.75 10.99 6.79
C GLY A 547 6.86 12.04 7.90
N ALA A 548 6.15 13.15 7.79
CA ALA A 548 6.01 14.21 8.81
C ALA A 548 7.32 14.87 9.30
N PHE A 549 8.39 14.85 8.49
CA PHE A 549 9.66 15.50 8.84
C PHE A 549 9.51 17.02 9.02
N PRO A 550 10.11 17.61 10.09
CA PRO A 550 9.87 19.00 10.45
C PRO A 550 10.45 19.99 9.42
N HIS A 551 9.78 21.14 9.30
CA HIS A 551 10.15 22.30 8.47
C HIS A 551 10.19 22.11 6.95
N VAL A 552 10.43 20.91 6.40
CA VAL A 552 10.70 20.74 4.95
C VAL A 552 9.51 21.08 4.05
N ALA A 553 8.29 20.69 4.44
CA ALA A 553 7.08 20.96 3.65
C ALA A 553 6.71 22.45 3.57
N SER A 554 7.11 23.23 4.59
CA SER A 554 6.87 24.68 4.69
C SER A 554 8.09 25.55 4.36
N ALA A 555 9.26 24.93 4.13
CA ALA A 555 10.47 25.60 3.68
C ALA A 555 10.30 26.18 2.26
N LYS A 556 11.00 27.29 1.99
CA LYS A 556 11.00 27.90 0.66
C LYS A 556 11.60 26.93 -0.35
N GLU A 557 10.85 26.62 -1.40
CA GLU A 557 11.37 25.90 -2.55
C GLU A 557 12.23 26.83 -3.43
N LEU A 558 13.37 26.32 -3.85
CA LEU A 558 14.36 27.03 -4.66
C LEU A 558 14.39 26.51 -6.10
N TRP A 559 14.20 25.20 -6.26
CA TRP A 559 14.17 24.48 -7.51
C TRP A 559 13.54 23.10 -7.30
N SER A 560 12.95 22.52 -8.34
CA SER A 560 12.43 21.15 -8.38
C SER A 560 12.44 20.63 -9.82
N GLU A 561 12.43 19.31 -9.99
CA GLU A 561 12.34 18.69 -11.32
C GLU A 561 11.40 17.49 -11.41
N SER A 562 11.17 17.02 -12.64
CA SER A 562 10.35 15.86 -12.99
C SER A 562 11.15 14.59 -13.30
N THR A 563 12.48 14.65 -13.31
CA THR A 563 13.36 13.48 -13.48
C THR A 563 13.49 12.72 -12.17
N GLU A 564 13.43 11.40 -12.19
CA GLU A 564 13.54 10.57 -10.99
C GLU A 564 14.99 10.50 -10.48
N ILE A 565 15.16 10.36 -9.18
CA ILE A 565 16.48 10.27 -8.54
C ILE A 565 17.23 9.02 -9.02
N ARG A 566 16.55 7.87 -9.21
CA ARG A 566 17.14 6.69 -9.86
C ARG A 566 17.69 6.97 -11.26
N THR A 567 16.98 7.76 -12.05
CA THR A 567 17.38 8.16 -13.41
C THR A 567 18.63 9.06 -13.34
N ARG A 568 18.68 10.02 -12.40
CA ARG A 568 19.87 10.85 -12.15
C ARG A 568 21.08 10.03 -11.68
N ILE A 569 20.88 8.99 -10.88
CA ILE A 569 21.96 8.06 -10.48
C ILE A 569 22.49 7.32 -11.71
N ALA A 570 21.62 6.76 -12.56
CA ALA A 570 22.02 6.07 -13.78
C ALA A 570 22.79 6.99 -14.76
N GLU A 571 22.32 8.22 -14.98
CA GLU A 571 23.03 9.23 -15.79
C GLU A 571 24.42 9.57 -15.21
N TRP A 572 24.52 9.77 -13.89
CA TRP A 572 25.79 10.12 -13.23
C TRP A 572 26.78 8.96 -13.30
N VAL A 573 26.33 7.72 -13.04
CA VAL A 573 27.15 6.50 -13.17
C VAL A 573 27.65 6.35 -14.62
N THR A 574 26.77 6.56 -15.61
CA THR A 574 27.11 6.50 -17.04
C THR A 574 28.14 7.57 -17.43
N ALA A 575 27.96 8.81 -16.96
CA ALA A 575 28.87 9.92 -17.24
C ALA A 575 30.23 9.78 -16.52
N LYS A 576 30.26 9.10 -15.36
CA LYS A 576 31.45 8.84 -14.55
C LYS A 576 32.23 7.61 -15.04
N GLY A 577 31.54 6.58 -15.53
CA GLY A 577 32.08 5.32 -16.06
C GLY A 577 32.67 4.37 -15.00
N VAL A 578 33.32 4.89 -13.96
CA VAL A 578 33.93 4.12 -12.87
C VAL A 578 33.52 4.69 -11.51
N LEU A 579 32.85 3.87 -10.70
CA LEU A 579 32.56 4.14 -9.30
C LEU A 579 33.78 3.78 -8.43
N ASP A 580 34.46 4.82 -7.97
CA ASP A 580 35.46 4.77 -6.91
C ASP A 580 34.88 5.45 -5.67
N THR A 581 34.91 4.78 -4.52
CA THR A 581 34.42 5.37 -3.26
C THR A 581 35.19 6.62 -2.88
N ALA A 582 36.43 6.79 -3.32
CA ALA A 582 37.21 8.01 -3.12
C ALA A 582 36.62 9.28 -3.79
N ASP A 583 35.64 9.15 -4.69
CA ASP A 583 34.95 10.28 -5.35
C ASP A 583 33.69 10.78 -4.63
N PHE A 584 33.11 9.97 -3.73
CA PHE A 584 31.78 10.24 -3.17
C PHE A 584 31.58 9.80 -1.71
N ALA A 585 32.29 8.78 -1.23
CA ALA A 585 32.07 8.24 0.10
C ALA A 585 32.73 9.11 1.18
N SER A 586 32.06 9.22 2.32
CA SER A 586 32.57 9.95 3.48
C SER A 586 32.21 9.21 4.77
N VAL A 587 32.29 9.90 5.91
CA VAL A 587 31.79 9.40 7.19
C VAL A 587 31.16 10.59 7.90
N ASP A 588 29.98 10.95 7.41
CA ASP A 588 29.20 12.12 7.80
C ASP A 588 28.47 11.86 9.14
N TRP A 589 28.30 10.60 9.56
CA TRP A 589 27.74 10.30 10.88
C TRP A 589 28.26 9.02 11.56
N LYS A 590 27.94 8.90 12.85
CA LYS A 590 28.09 7.67 13.64
C LYS A 590 27.08 7.58 14.78
N LEU A 591 26.79 6.36 15.22
CA LEU A 591 26.12 6.13 16.51
C LEU A 591 27.12 6.27 17.66
N THR A 592 26.73 6.98 18.71
CA THR A 592 27.45 7.06 19.99
C THR A 592 26.56 6.66 21.16
N ARG A 593 27.15 6.40 22.33
CA ARG A 593 26.48 6.28 23.62
C ARG A 593 27.27 7.05 24.66
N ASP A 594 26.69 8.11 25.19
CA ASP A 594 27.37 9.11 26.03
C ASP A 594 28.73 9.53 25.41
N GLY A 595 28.69 9.91 24.14
CA GLY A 595 29.83 10.33 23.32
C GLY A 595 30.78 9.21 22.86
N THR A 596 30.65 7.98 23.36
CA THR A 596 31.51 6.85 22.96
C THR A 596 30.96 6.18 21.69
N PRO A 597 31.74 6.01 20.59
CA PRO A 597 31.26 5.32 19.38
C PRO A 597 30.74 3.91 19.65
N VAL A 598 29.63 3.55 19.00
CA VAL A 598 29.01 2.21 19.10
C VAL A 598 29.77 1.17 18.28
N PHE A 599 30.32 1.58 17.15
CA PHE A 599 31.10 0.75 16.24
C PHE A 599 32.47 1.40 15.99
N ALA A 600 33.43 0.61 15.51
CA ALA A 600 34.59 1.17 14.83
C ALA A 600 34.15 1.82 13.51
N GLN A 601 34.82 2.92 13.16
CA GLN A 601 34.79 3.54 11.82
C GLN A 601 35.94 2.95 10.99
#